data_AF-A0A7R9WEW6-F1
#
_entry.id   AF-A0A7R9WEW6-F1
#
_cell.length_a   1.000
_cell.length_b   1.000
_cell.length_c   1.000
_cell.angle_alpha   90.00
_cell.angle_beta   90.00
_cell.angle_gamma   90.00
#
_symmetry.space_group_name_H-M   'P 1'
#
loop_
_entity.id
_entity.type
_entity.pdbx_description
1 polymer ?
#
loop_
_entity_poly.entity_id
_entity_poly.type
_entity_poly.pdbx_seq_one_letter_code
_entity_poly.pdbx_strand_id
1 'polypeptide(L)'
;PFKKRSKKVVCLRQILFIVTVVALSVVASYQFFIFHVGFGGSHAEVNLVDSFLVSAVRDPNASATPRSRDASASETPQSNTSQKESPWDDEEIDPDLEEERCRRYGFSYDRARTTRRRIFWGCMVADDSWLLLRAIAAEARGVYHTAAFVESDATHRGDPRTLRFPPGSEEWRRLTQDPDLFGPNTRVSVDLYANDLPASVQFHFMHRQYLHRQVVLERWKKNGMRPDDIGILSDADEMFSRDFLRAAQICDVPEFRPGQDCKSAKILAAGLVFESSPECVVDRFVLWQPSMVIGECVEPIGDNRLHRPPKRMVGNGTQSWRAPGHGGHPGNSYDIYLNGTGIKSSDGRQMYPLWNAADF
;
A
#
# COMPACT_ATOMS: atom_id res chain seq x y z
N PRO A 1 -11.91 3.22 -28.74
CA PRO A 1 -11.46 4.62 -28.90
C PRO A 1 -11.25 5.30 -27.53
N PHE A 2 -10.04 5.21 -26.98
CA PHE A 2 -9.69 5.88 -25.72
C PHE A 2 -9.50 7.38 -25.97
N LYS A 3 -10.37 8.22 -25.40
CA LYS A 3 -10.16 9.66 -25.32
C LYS A 3 -8.87 9.91 -24.52
N LYS A 4 -7.86 10.53 -25.14
CA LYS A 4 -6.68 11.07 -24.44
C LYS A 4 -7.16 12.04 -23.35
N ARG A 5 -7.14 11.62 -22.09
CA ARG A 5 -7.22 12.54 -20.96
C ARG A 5 -5.85 13.23 -20.85
N SER A 6 -5.85 14.56 -20.96
CA SER A 6 -4.67 15.39 -20.71
C SER A 6 -4.26 15.21 -19.24
N LYS A 7 -3.05 14.71 -18.99
CA LYS A 7 -2.46 14.65 -17.65
C LYS A 7 -2.05 16.06 -17.24
N LYS A 8 -2.58 16.58 -16.12
CA LYS A 8 -2.07 17.80 -15.50
C LYS A 8 -0.98 17.42 -14.51
N VAL A 9 0.25 17.80 -14.80
CA VAL A 9 1.37 17.73 -13.84
C VAL A 9 1.40 19.07 -13.12
N VAL A 10 1.41 19.04 -11.78
CA VAL A 10 1.49 20.24 -10.95
C VAL A 10 2.76 20.14 -10.13
N CYS A 11 3.77 20.96 -10.45
CA CYS A 11 5.00 21.04 -9.66
C CYS A 11 4.95 22.31 -8.79
N LEU A 12 5.18 22.16 -7.48
CA LEU A 12 5.01 23.23 -6.48
C LEU A 12 5.84 24.49 -6.80
N ARG A 13 7.06 24.33 -7.32
CA ARG A 13 7.93 25.45 -7.73
C ARG A 13 7.37 26.29 -8.87
N GLN A 14 6.62 25.71 -9.82
CA GLN A 14 6.00 26.48 -10.90
C GLN A 14 4.86 27.35 -10.36
N ILE A 15 4.08 26.84 -9.41
CA ILE A 15 3.03 27.64 -8.75
C ILE A 15 3.66 28.76 -7.94
N LEU A 16 4.69 28.49 -7.14
CA LEU A 16 5.35 29.52 -6.33
C LEU A 16 6.00 30.60 -7.21
N PHE A 17 6.60 30.23 -8.34
CA PHE A 17 7.17 31.18 -9.30
C PHE A 17 6.08 32.03 -9.97
N ILE A 18 4.96 31.43 -10.40
CA ILE A 18 3.83 32.17 -10.99
C ILE A 18 3.19 33.09 -9.96
N VAL A 19 2.95 32.62 -8.73
CA VAL A 19 2.37 33.45 -7.65
C VAL A 19 3.30 34.60 -7.29
N THR A 20 4.61 34.37 -7.26
CA THR A 20 5.59 35.43 -6.96
C THR A 20 5.71 36.43 -8.11
N VAL A 21 5.68 35.98 -9.38
CA VAL A 21 5.70 36.86 -10.56
C VAL A 21 4.39 37.64 -10.68
N VAL A 22 3.23 37.04 -10.40
CA VAL A 22 1.92 37.72 -10.39
C VAL A 22 1.81 38.69 -9.20
N ALA A 23 2.28 38.32 -8.01
CA ALA A 23 2.31 39.22 -6.85
C ALA A 23 3.24 40.42 -7.12
N LEU A 24 4.41 40.22 -7.75
CA LEU A 24 5.31 41.31 -8.12
C LEU A 24 4.74 42.21 -9.23
N SER A 25 3.95 41.67 -10.16
CA SER A 25 3.30 42.48 -11.21
C SER A 25 2.01 43.16 -10.75
N VAL A 26 1.29 42.61 -9.76
CA VAL A 26 0.15 43.27 -9.11
C VAL A 26 0.61 44.37 -8.16
N VAL A 27 1.71 44.19 -7.42
CA VAL A 27 2.30 45.24 -6.58
C VAL A 27 2.88 46.40 -7.41
N ALA A 28 3.36 46.14 -8.64
CA ALA A 28 3.77 47.20 -9.56
C ALA A 28 2.60 47.97 -10.20
N SER A 29 1.37 47.46 -10.12
CA SER A 29 0.19 48.05 -10.79
C SER A 29 -0.81 48.70 -9.82
N TYR A 30 -0.67 48.51 -8.51
CA TYR A 30 -1.56 49.07 -7.48
C TYR A 30 -0.94 50.30 -6.79
N GLN A 31 -0.84 51.40 -7.53
CA GLN A 31 -0.64 52.75 -6.97
C GLN A 31 -1.73 53.75 -7.37
N PHE A 32 -2.81 53.33 -8.01
CA PHE A 32 -3.95 54.22 -8.30
C PHE A 32 -5.28 53.48 -8.17
N PHE A 33 -6.25 54.17 -7.55
CA PHE A 33 -7.66 53.84 -7.30
C PHE A 33 -8.02 53.22 -5.93
N ILE A 34 -8.40 54.13 -5.02
CA ILE A 34 -9.35 53.91 -3.93
C ILE A 34 -10.76 54.09 -4.49
N PHE A 35 -11.68 53.13 -4.30
CA PHE A 35 -13.12 53.39 -4.10
C PHE A 35 -13.80 52.21 -3.39
N HIS A 36 -14.64 52.54 -2.40
CA HIS A 36 -15.55 51.65 -1.68
C HIS A 36 -16.63 51.06 -2.59
N VAL A 37 -16.98 49.77 -2.40
CA VAL A 37 -18.36 49.24 -2.27
C VAL A 37 -18.27 47.87 -1.55
N GLY A 38 -19.11 47.63 -0.56
CA GLY A 38 -19.26 46.33 0.11
C GLY A 38 -20.34 45.44 -0.51
N PHE A 39 -20.27 44.14 -0.28
CA PHE A 39 -21.40 43.23 -0.05
C PHE A 39 -20.88 41.86 0.39
N GLY A 40 -21.64 41.19 1.26
CA GLY A 40 -21.24 39.99 1.99
C GLY A 40 -21.26 38.69 1.19
N GLY A 41 -20.78 37.63 1.85
CA GLY A 41 -20.85 36.26 1.37
C GLY A 41 -19.97 35.33 2.20
N SER A 42 -20.61 34.54 3.06
CA SER A 42 -20.00 33.52 3.89
C SER A 42 -19.32 32.43 3.03
N HIS A 43 -18.04 32.15 3.30
CA HIS A 43 -17.37 30.94 2.84
C HIS A 43 -16.63 30.28 3.99
N ALA A 44 -16.87 28.98 4.14
CA ALA A 44 -16.22 28.11 5.11
C ALA A 44 -14.71 28.00 4.80
N GLU A 45 -13.90 28.23 5.82
CA GLU A 45 -12.46 27.99 5.81
C GLU A 45 -12.19 26.47 5.85
N VAL A 46 -11.41 25.99 4.88
CA VAL A 46 -10.76 24.69 4.94
C VAL A 46 -9.34 24.95 5.44
N ASN A 47 -9.06 24.61 6.70
CA ASN A 47 -7.73 24.65 7.27
C ASN A 47 -6.87 23.55 6.65
N LEU A 48 -5.93 23.94 5.77
CA LEU A 48 -4.82 23.10 5.34
C LEU A 48 -3.70 23.33 6.36
N VAL A 49 -3.48 22.37 7.26
CA VAL A 49 -2.36 22.42 8.20
C VAL A 49 -1.11 21.93 7.47
N ASP A 50 -0.21 22.87 7.18
CA ASP A 50 1.17 22.59 6.78
C ASP A 50 1.91 21.88 7.92
N SER A 51 2.61 20.78 7.62
CA SER A 51 3.59 20.21 8.55
C SER A 51 4.73 19.49 7.83
N PHE A 52 5.89 20.16 7.89
CA PHE A 52 7.26 19.68 8.06
C PHE A 52 7.92 18.77 7.00
N LEU A 53 8.77 19.40 6.18
CA LEU A 53 10.00 18.82 5.62
C LEU A 53 11.18 19.21 6.52
N VAL A 54 11.78 18.24 7.22
CA VAL A 54 13.07 18.43 7.89
C VAL A 54 14.18 18.19 6.86
N SER A 55 14.80 19.28 6.38
CA SER A 55 16.07 19.23 5.66
C SER A 55 17.22 19.32 6.66
N ALA A 56 17.99 18.25 6.81
CA ALA A 56 19.32 18.31 7.43
C ALA A 56 20.33 18.74 6.35
N VAL A 57 20.69 20.03 6.35
CA VAL A 57 21.80 20.58 5.58
C VAL A 57 23.11 20.16 6.26
N ARG A 58 23.99 19.49 5.51
CA ARG A 58 25.34 19.13 5.95
C ARG A 58 26.30 20.27 5.60
N ASP A 59 27.00 20.77 6.60
CA ASP A 59 27.99 21.84 6.50
C ASP A 59 29.29 21.32 5.82
N PRO A 60 29.79 21.94 4.73
CA PRO A 60 30.94 21.42 3.98
C PRO A 60 32.32 21.86 4.51
N ASN A 61 32.42 22.51 5.68
CA ASN A 61 33.69 23.07 6.17
C ASN A 61 34.15 22.53 7.54
N ALA A 62 34.29 21.20 7.67
CA ALA A 62 35.05 20.62 8.78
C ALA A 62 36.47 20.25 8.30
N SER A 63 37.42 21.15 8.52
CA SER A 63 38.83 20.97 8.19
C SER A 63 39.52 19.98 9.13
N ALA A 64 40.35 19.12 8.55
CA ALA A 64 41.21 18.20 9.26
C ALA A 64 42.42 18.92 9.85
N THR A 65 42.78 18.62 11.11
CA THR A 65 44.17 18.72 11.58
C THR A 65 44.51 17.60 12.58
N PRO A 66 45.77 17.11 12.62
CA PRO A 66 46.17 15.92 13.36
C PRO A 66 47.09 16.19 14.57
N ARG A 67 47.14 15.22 15.49
CA ARG A 67 48.15 14.86 16.53
C ARG A 67 47.42 14.50 17.83
N SER A 68 47.87 13.66 18.75
CA SER A 68 48.90 12.62 18.91
C SER A 68 48.71 12.09 20.35
N ARG A 69 49.01 10.80 20.58
CA ARG A 69 49.36 10.14 21.86
C ARG A 69 49.81 11.09 23.00
N ASP A 70 49.40 10.98 24.26
CA ASP A 70 49.36 9.82 25.18
C ASP A 70 48.49 10.14 26.42
N ALA A 71 48.25 9.09 27.22
CA ALA A 71 48.09 9.07 28.69
C ALA A 71 46.73 8.63 29.24
N SER A 72 46.85 7.58 30.05
CA SER A 72 45.87 6.88 30.86
C SER A 72 45.13 7.76 31.86
N ALA A 73 43.81 7.61 31.91
CA ALA A 73 43.03 7.78 33.11
C ALA A 73 41.90 6.74 33.13
N SER A 74 41.83 6.02 34.24
CA SER A 74 40.81 5.04 34.58
C SER A 74 39.46 5.73 34.75
N GLU A 75 38.61 5.67 33.71
CA GLU A 75 37.19 6.00 33.82
C GLU A 75 36.36 4.72 33.98
N THR A 76 35.70 4.62 35.12
CA THR A 76 34.57 3.71 35.38
C THR A 76 33.57 3.77 34.22
N PRO A 77 33.15 2.64 33.63
CA PRO A 77 32.13 2.65 32.59
C PRO A 77 30.77 2.94 33.25
N GLN A 78 30.40 4.21 33.32
CA GLN A 78 29.01 4.60 33.53
C GLN A 78 28.24 4.18 32.28
N SER A 79 27.57 3.05 32.42
CA SER A 79 26.44 2.59 31.61
C SER A 79 25.39 3.71 31.54
N ASN A 80 25.54 4.58 30.56
CA ASN A 80 24.48 5.42 30.02
C ASN A 80 24.46 5.21 28.51
N THR A 81 24.25 3.95 28.11
CA THR A 81 23.55 3.70 26.85
C THR A 81 22.13 4.17 27.07
N SER A 82 21.87 5.45 26.80
CA SER A 82 20.57 5.87 26.31
C SER A 82 20.30 4.97 25.12
N GLN A 83 19.55 3.88 25.33
CA GLN A 83 18.96 3.13 24.25
C GLN A 83 18.12 4.16 23.52
N LYS A 84 18.68 4.66 22.42
CA LYS A 84 17.96 5.55 21.54
C LYS A 84 16.88 4.64 20.98
N GLU A 85 15.68 4.72 21.55
CA GLU A 85 14.52 3.98 21.12
C GLU A 85 14.51 4.02 19.60
N SER A 86 14.44 2.85 19.00
CA SER A 86 14.39 2.77 17.56
C SER A 86 13.24 3.67 17.10
N PRO A 87 13.42 4.52 16.08
CA PRO A 87 12.31 5.31 15.54
C PRO A 87 11.14 4.44 15.01
N TRP A 88 11.31 3.12 15.03
CA TRP A 88 10.37 2.09 14.60
C TRP A 88 9.77 1.27 15.76
N ASP A 89 10.03 1.65 17.02
CA ASP A 89 9.55 0.92 18.21
C ASP A 89 8.13 1.37 18.60
N ASP A 90 7.19 1.23 17.67
CA ASP A 90 5.75 1.53 17.85
C ASP A 90 4.93 0.24 18.08
N GLU A 91 5.56 -0.80 18.64
CA GLU A 91 4.92 -2.09 18.91
C GLU A 91 3.92 -2.01 20.07
N GLU A 92 4.19 -1.16 21.07
CA GLU A 92 3.24 -0.88 22.15
C GLU A 92 2.04 -0.09 21.61
N ILE A 93 0.85 -0.41 22.12
CA ILE A 93 -0.40 0.29 21.77
C ILE A 93 -0.59 1.39 22.82
N ASP A 94 -0.34 2.63 22.40
CA ASP A 94 -0.69 3.82 23.18
C ASP A 94 -2.09 4.30 22.74
N PRO A 95 -3.13 4.18 23.61
CA PRO A 95 -4.49 4.54 23.24
C PRO A 95 -4.68 5.97 22.75
N ASP A 96 -3.92 6.93 23.27
CA ASP A 96 -4.06 8.34 22.90
C ASP A 96 -3.41 8.60 21.52
N LEU A 97 -2.26 7.97 21.27
CA LEU A 97 -1.62 7.99 19.95
C LEU A 97 -2.48 7.28 18.88
N GLU A 98 -3.08 6.15 19.22
CA GLU A 98 -3.95 5.41 18.29
C GLU A 98 -5.24 6.18 17.99
N GLU A 99 -5.84 6.85 18.98
CA GLU A 99 -7.01 7.70 18.77
C GLU A 99 -6.68 8.85 17.79
N GLU A 100 -5.54 9.51 17.99
CA GLU A 100 -5.08 10.57 17.10
C GLU A 100 -4.81 10.04 15.68
N ARG A 101 -4.15 8.88 15.57
CA ARG A 101 -3.88 8.22 14.30
C ARG A 101 -5.18 7.91 13.55
N CYS A 102 -6.16 7.32 14.21
CA CYS A 102 -7.46 7.03 13.59
C CYS A 102 -8.18 8.30 13.15
N ARG A 103 -8.12 9.36 13.97
CA ARG A 103 -8.73 10.67 13.67
C ARG A 103 -8.19 11.29 12.39
N ARG A 104 -6.87 11.20 12.12
CA ARG A 104 -6.25 11.71 10.88
C ARG A 104 -6.84 11.13 9.60
N TYR A 105 -7.33 9.90 9.66
CA TYR A 105 -7.94 9.19 8.53
C TYR A 105 -9.47 9.19 8.57
N GLY A 106 -10.09 9.89 9.54
CA GLY A 106 -11.54 9.92 9.71
C GLY A 106 -12.13 8.62 10.24
N PHE A 107 -11.33 7.77 10.89
CA PHE A 107 -11.78 6.54 11.52
C PHE A 107 -11.97 6.72 13.03
N SER A 108 -12.82 5.89 13.62
CA SER A 108 -12.95 5.78 15.08
C SER A 108 -11.96 4.77 15.65
N TYR A 109 -11.51 4.99 16.89
CA TYR A 109 -10.72 4.04 17.66
C TYR A 109 -11.56 3.50 18.81
N ASP A 110 -11.58 2.16 18.96
CA ASP A 110 -12.16 1.51 20.13
C ASP A 110 -11.08 1.35 21.20
N ARG A 111 -11.15 2.14 22.27
CA ARG A 111 -10.20 2.07 23.41
C ARG A 111 -10.19 0.72 24.12
N ALA A 112 -11.22 -0.13 23.94
CA ALA A 112 -11.20 -1.50 24.46
C ALA A 112 -10.29 -2.44 23.66
N ARG A 113 -9.82 -2.02 22.48
CA ARG A 113 -8.96 -2.85 21.62
C ARG A 113 -7.53 -2.86 22.15
N THR A 114 -7.12 -4.04 22.60
CA THR A 114 -5.77 -4.30 23.14
C THR A 114 -4.83 -4.98 22.16
N THR A 115 -5.28 -5.27 20.93
CA THR A 115 -4.49 -6.00 19.93
C THR A 115 -4.67 -5.40 18.53
N ARG A 116 -3.58 -5.34 17.77
CA ARG A 116 -3.57 -4.99 16.34
C ARG A 116 -3.97 -6.18 15.47
N ARG A 117 -4.76 -5.95 14.42
CA ARG A 117 -4.99 -6.95 13.37
C ARG A 117 -3.67 -7.28 12.67
N ARG A 118 -3.52 -8.52 12.19
CA ARG A 118 -2.32 -8.90 11.44
C ARG A 118 -2.47 -8.48 9.99
N ILE A 119 -1.37 -8.06 9.38
CA ILE A 119 -1.31 -7.74 7.95
C ILE A 119 -0.54 -8.83 7.22
N PHE A 120 -1.16 -9.37 6.17
CA PHE A 120 -0.60 -10.30 5.21
C PHE A 120 -0.36 -9.53 3.91
N TRP A 121 0.87 -9.10 3.70
CA TRP A 121 1.26 -8.40 2.48
C TRP A 121 1.79 -9.39 1.44
N GLY A 122 1.56 -9.05 0.18
CA GLY A 122 1.86 -9.89 -0.96
C GLY A 122 2.26 -9.08 -2.18
N CYS A 123 3.33 -9.49 -2.84
CA CYS A 123 3.95 -8.73 -3.91
C CYS A 123 4.59 -9.63 -4.96
N MET A 124 4.54 -9.21 -6.22
CA MET A 124 5.35 -9.81 -7.28
C MET A 124 6.75 -9.17 -7.23
N VAL A 125 7.80 -9.97 -7.41
CA VAL A 125 9.18 -9.49 -7.45
C VAL A 125 9.90 -9.99 -8.69
N ALA A 126 10.76 -9.15 -9.27
CA ALA A 126 11.62 -9.53 -10.38
C ALA A 126 13.01 -8.91 -10.23
N ASP A 127 13.34 -7.91 -11.04
CA ASP A 127 14.60 -7.17 -11.06
C ASP A 127 14.58 -5.91 -10.16
N ASP A 128 13.63 -5.84 -9.21
CA ASP A 128 13.45 -4.75 -8.26
C ASP A 128 14.72 -4.42 -7.48
N SER A 129 15.18 -3.17 -7.54
CA SER A 129 16.44 -2.79 -6.89
C SER A 129 16.45 -3.07 -5.38
N TRP A 130 17.62 -3.38 -4.80
CA TRP A 130 17.77 -3.46 -3.35
C TRP A 130 17.39 -2.18 -2.62
N LEU A 131 17.49 -1.01 -3.28
CA LEU A 131 17.03 0.26 -2.73
C LEU A 131 15.51 0.24 -2.52
N LEU A 132 14.76 -0.21 -3.53
CA LEU A 132 13.30 -0.33 -3.46
C LEU A 132 12.89 -1.34 -2.38
N LEU A 133 13.46 -2.55 -2.40
CA LEU A 133 13.12 -3.59 -1.41
C LEU A 133 13.41 -3.14 0.03
N ARG A 134 14.50 -2.38 0.24
CA ARG A 134 14.82 -1.78 1.54
C ARG A 134 13.88 -0.66 1.95
N ALA A 135 13.41 0.15 0.99
CA ALA A 135 12.44 1.20 1.27
C ALA A 135 11.10 0.60 1.74
N ILE A 136 10.60 -0.41 1.04
CA ILE A 136 9.40 -1.17 1.46
C ILE A 136 9.60 -1.75 2.85
N ALA A 137 10.74 -2.42 3.06
CA ALA A 137 11.05 -3.08 4.32
C ALA A 137 11.14 -2.09 5.48
N ALA A 138 11.74 -0.91 5.27
CA ALA A 138 11.84 0.14 6.28
C ALA A 138 10.45 0.68 6.66
N GLU A 139 9.59 0.99 5.69
CA GLU A 139 8.23 1.45 5.95
C GLU A 139 7.41 0.39 6.71
N ALA A 140 7.55 -0.89 6.34
CA ALA A 140 6.77 -1.98 6.89
C ALA A 140 7.41 -2.74 8.06
N ARG A 141 8.58 -2.30 8.57
CA ARG A 141 9.34 -3.04 9.60
C ARG A 141 8.50 -3.21 10.87
N GLY A 142 8.23 -4.46 11.28
CA GLY A 142 7.39 -4.77 12.45
C GLY A 142 5.87 -4.60 12.23
N VAL A 143 5.44 -4.19 11.04
CA VAL A 143 4.01 -3.98 10.74
C VAL A 143 3.38 -5.24 10.15
N TYR A 144 4.06 -5.87 9.21
CA TYR A 144 3.57 -7.07 8.55
C TYR A 144 3.75 -8.31 9.42
N HIS A 145 2.72 -9.16 9.46
CA HIS A 145 2.90 -10.52 9.97
C HIS A 145 3.52 -11.41 8.88
N THR A 146 3.09 -11.24 7.62
CA THR A 146 3.60 -11.97 6.46
C THR A 146 4.00 -10.98 5.37
N ALA A 147 5.20 -11.16 4.81
CA ALA A 147 5.64 -10.53 3.56
C ALA A 147 5.90 -11.62 2.51
N ALA A 148 4.93 -11.84 1.63
CA ALA A 148 4.96 -12.90 0.62
C ALA A 148 5.35 -12.35 -0.75
N PHE A 149 6.53 -12.71 -1.23
CA PHE A 149 7.01 -12.41 -2.57
C PHE A 149 6.73 -13.57 -3.52
N VAL A 150 6.42 -13.27 -4.78
CA VAL A 150 6.33 -14.26 -5.85
C VAL A 150 7.24 -13.85 -7.00
N GLU A 151 8.13 -14.77 -7.39
CA GLU A 151 9.08 -14.58 -8.47
C GLU A 151 8.74 -15.51 -9.65
N SER A 152 8.61 -14.96 -10.87
CA SER A 152 8.42 -15.75 -12.08
C SER A 152 9.69 -15.89 -12.92
N ASP A 153 9.88 -17.06 -13.51
CA ASP A 153 10.95 -17.40 -14.48
C ASP A 153 10.71 -16.83 -15.88
N ALA A 154 9.72 -15.96 -16.06
CA ALA A 154 9.44 -15.30 -17.33
C ALA A 154 8.99 -13.85 -17.14
N THR A 155 9.28 -13.01 -18.14
CA THR A 155 8.87 -11.61 -18.18
C THR A 155 7.36 -11.48 -18.35
N HIS A 156 6.85 -10.26 -18.21
CA HIS A 156 5.45 -9.93 -18.52
C HIS A 156 5.03 -10.28 -19.96
N ARG A 157 6.00 -10.37 -20.90
CA ARG A 157 5.75 -10.79 -22.29
C ARG A 157 5.86 -12.30 -22.51
N GLY A 158 6.24 -13.04 -21.47
CA GLY A 158 6.44 -14.48 -21.52
C GLY A 158 7.85 -14.92 -21.95
N ASP A 159 8.77 -13.97 -22.14
CA ASP A 159 10.17 -14.30 -22.44
C ASP A 159 10.82 -14.94 -21.22
N PRO A 160 11.63 -16.02 -21.37
CA PRO A 160 12.33 -16.63 -20.25
C PRO A 160 13.26 -15.65 -19.53
N ARG A 161 13.38 -15.82 -18.21
CA ARG A 161 14.16 -14.98 -17.30
C ARG A 161 14.92 -15.84 -16.29
N THR A 162 16.15 -15.46 -15.99
CA THR A 162 16.89 -16.00 -14.85
C THR A 162 16.29 -15.52 -13.53
N LEU A 163 15.89 -16.46 -12.68
CA LEU A 163 15.43 -16.16 -11.32
C LEU A 163 16.55 -15.52 -10.51
N ARG A 164 16.24 -14.44 -9.81
CA ARG A 164 17.16 -13.73 -8.92
C ARG A 164 17.18 -14.32 -7.52
N PHE A 165 16.04 -14.83 -7.05
CA PHE A 165 15.85 -15.38 -5.71
C PHE A 165 15.59 -16.90 -5.74
N PRO A 166 16.40 -17.73 -6.44
CA PRO A 166 16.21 -19.16 -6.36
C PRO A 166 16.46 -19.66 -4.91
N PRO A 167 15.71 -20.66 -4.43
CA PRO A 167 15.84 -21.17 -3.07
C PRO A 167 17.30 -21.48 -2.70
N GLY A 168 17.74 -20.92 -1.57
CA GLY A 168 19.11 -21.10 -1.06
C GLY A 168 20.16 -20.14 -1.63
N SER A 169 19.83 -19.32 -2.64
CA SER A 169 20.75 -18.28 -3.14
C SER A 169 21.08 -17.24 -2.06
N GLU A 170 22.17 -16.50 -2.26
CA GLU A 170 22.53 -15.39 -1.37
C GLU A 170 21.43 -14.32 -1.33
N GLU A 171 20.91 -13.94 -2.50
CA GLU A 171 19.83 -12.95 -2.61
C GLU A 171 18.54 -13.42 -1.92
N TRP A 172 18.18 -14.71 -2.06
CA TRP A 172 17.04 -15.30 -1.37
C TRP A 172 17.22 -15.29 0.14
N ARG A 173 18.40 -15.70 0.64
CA ARG A 173 18.71 -15.68 2.09
C ARG A 173 18.67 -14.26 2.62
N ARG A 174 19.25 -13.31 1.89
CA ARG A 174 19.24 -11.90 2.28
C ARG A 174 17.83 -11.33 2.35
N LEU A 175 16.94 -11.66 1.40
CA LEU A 175 15.56 -11.15 1.44
C LEU A 175 14.74 -11.82 2.55
N THR A 176 14.92 -13.13 2.77
CA THR A 176 14.02 -13.93 3.64
C THR A 176 14.49 -14.14 5.06
N GLN A 177 15.80 -14.03 5.32
CA GLN A 177 16.41 -14.36 6.61
C GLN A 177 17.06 -13.17 7.32
N ASP A 178 17.16 -12.02 6.65
CA ASP A 178 17.71 -10.80 7.26
C ASP A 178 16.64 -10.15 8.17
N PRO A 179 16.78 -10.23 9.50
CA PRO A 179 15.81 -9.63 10.42
C PRO A 179 15.80 -8.10 10.34
N ASP A 180 16.81 -7.48 9.72
CA ASP A 180 16.90 -6.03 9.58
C ASP A 180 16.06 -5.47 8.42
N LEU A 181 15.50 -6.32 7.56
CA LEU A 181 14.56 -5.85 6.55
C LEU A 181 13.18 -5.62 7.18
N PHE A 182 12.38 -6.67 7.32
CA PHE A 182 10.98 -6.55 7.73
C PHE A 182 10.77 -6.66 9.25
N GLY A 183 11.83 -6.86 10.02
CA GLY A 183 11.76 -7.08 11.46
C GLY A 183 11.72 -8.57 11.84
N PRO A 184 12.08 -8.91 13.10
CA PRO A 184 12.31 -10.29 13.52
C PRO A 184 11.03 -11.15 13.58
N ASN A 185 9.86 -10.53 13.67
CA ASN A 185 8.58 -11.23 13.80
C ASN A 185 7.86 -11.43 12.46
N THR A 186 8.36 -10.82 11.37
CA THR A 186 7.73 -10.89 10.05
C THR A 186 8.13 -12.17 9.34
N ARG A 187 7.15 -12.94 8.86
CA ARG A 187 7.40 -14.11 8.02
C ARG A 187 7.62 -13.68 6.58
N VAL A 188 8.88 -13.65 6.15
CA VAL A 188 9.25 -13.33 4.77
C VAL A 188 9.43 -14.60 3.95
N SER A 189 8.85 -14.65 2.76
CA SER A 189 9.02 -15.79 1.84
C SER A 189 9.08 -15.33 0.39
N VAL A 190 9.87 -16.03 -0.42
CA VAL A 190 9.82 -15.93 -1.88
C VAL A 190 9.34 -17.27 -2.44
N ASP A 191 8.19 -17.25 -3.10
CA ASP A 191 7.65 -18.38 -3.84
C ASP A 191 7.97 -18.25 -5.32
N LEU A 192 8.23 -19.38 -5.97
CA LEU A 192 8.48 -19.41 -7.40
C LEU A 192 7.19 -19.73 -8.16
N TYR A 193 6.97 -19.00 -9.24
CA TYR A 193 5.99 -19.34 -10.25
C TYR A 193 6.71 -19.73 -11.54
N ALA A 194 6.72 -21.03 -11.84
CA ALA A 194 7.26 -21.56 -13.08
C ALA A 194 6.21 -21.44 -14.18
N ASN A 195 6.56 -20.79 -15.29
CA ASN A 195 5.68 -20.67 -16.44
C ASN A 195 5.76 -21.94 -17.30
N ASP A 196 5.11 -23.02 -16.87
CA ASP A 196 5.07 -24.31 -17.58
C ASP A 196 4.23 -24.30 -18.87
N LEU A 197 3.72 -23.12 -19.25
CA LEU A 197 2.77 -22.99 -20.33
C LEU A 197 3.50 -22.86 -21.68
N PRO A 198 3.05 -23.58 -22.72
CA PRO A 198 3.67 -23.51 -24.04
C PRO A 198 3.74 -22.07 -24.55
N ALA A 199 4.84 -21.69 -25.20
CA ALA A 199 5.00 -20.35 -25.79
C ALA A 199 3.87 -19.96 -26.77
N SER A 200 3.14 -20.95 -27.31
CA SER A 200 1.96 -20.74 -28.16
C SER A 200 0.73 -20.20 -27.40
N VAL A 201 0.69 -20.32 -26.08
CA VAL A 201 -0.38 -19.75 -25.26
C VAL A 201 -0.06 -18.30 -24.97
N GLN A 202 -0.49 -17.42 -25.87
CA GLN A 202 -0.49 -15.98 -25.61
C GLN A 202 -1.52 -15.68 -24.52
N PHE A 203 -1.05 -15.48 -23.29
CA PHE A 203 -1.91 -14.98 -22.24
C PHE A 203 -2.25 -13.53 -22.50
N HIS A 204 -3.51 -13.18 -22.24
CA HIS A 204 -3.81 -11.81 -21.89
C HIS A 204 -2.98 -11.45 -20.64
N PHE A 205 -2.31 -10.30 -20.68
CA PHE A 205 -1.45 -9.74 -19.62
C PHE A 205 -1.99 -9.98 -18.19
N MET A 206 -3.31 -9.84 -18.00
CA MET A 206 -3.97 -9.99 -16.69
C MET A 206 -3.99 -11.41 -16.13
N HIS A 207 -3.92 -12.46 -16.96
CA HIS A 207 -4.02 -13.84 -16.46
C HIS A 207 -2.75 -14.27 -15.73
N ARG A 208 -1.57 -13.85 -16.21
CA ARG A 208 -0.30 -14.14 -15.52
C ARG A 208 -0.25 -13.46 -14.16
N GLN A 209 -0.66 -12.18 -14.08
CA GLN A 209 -0.77 -11.47 -12.81
C GLN A 209 -1.74 -12.18 -11.86
N TYR A 210 -2.88 -12.65 -12.35
CA TYR A 210 -3.80 -13.49 -11.56
C TYR A 210 -3.10 -14.72 -10.97
N LEU A 211 -2.35 -15.49 -11.77
CA LEU A 211 -1.68 -16.69 -11.28
C LEU A 211 -0.59 -16.38 -10.26
N HIS A 212 0.21 -15.33 -10.46
CA HIS A 212 1.19 -14.90 -9.48
C HIS A 212 0.53 -14.48 -8.16
N ARG A 213 -0.54 -13.70 -8.23
CA ARG A 213 -1.33 -13.28 -7.06
C ARG A 213 -2.01 -14.47 -6.40
N GLN A 214 -2.40 -15.51 -7.13
CA GLN A 214 -2.95 -16.72 -6.54
C GLN A 214 -1.91 -17.43 -5.66
N VAL A 215 -0.64 -17.48 -6.09
CA VAL A 215 0.46 -18.02 -5.26
C VAL A 215 0.59 -17.24 -3.94
N VAL A 216 0.45 -15.91 -3.98
CA VAL A 216 0.40 -15.07 -2.78
C VAL A 216 -0.75 -15.48 -1.85
N LEU A 217 -1.98 -15.64 -2.37
CA LEU A 217 -3.14 -15.99 -1.54
C LEU A 217 -2.98 -17.38 -0.89
N GLU A 218 -2.41 -18.35 -1.61
CA GLU A 218 -2.06 -19.66 -1.02
C GLU A 218 -1.00 -19.53 0.07
N ARG A 219 0.00 -18.65 -0.13
CA ARG A 219 1.00 -18.36 0.91
C ARG A 219 0.37 -17.72 2.15
N TRP A 220 -0.57 -16.79 1.99
CA TRP A 220 -1.30 -16.21 3.11
C TRP A 220 -2.07 -17.26 3.90
N LYS A 221 -2.82 -18.13 3.20
CA LYS A 221 -3.51 -19.26 3.82
C LYS A 221 -2.56 -20.18 4.57
N LYS A 222 -1.45 -20.58 3.95
CA LYS A 222 -0.42 -21.43 4.56
C LYS A 222 0.21 -20.78 5.80
N ASN A 223 0.36 -19.47 5.80
CA ASN A 223 0.87 -18.72 6.95
C ASN A 223 -0.19 -18.45 8.03
N GLY A 224 -1.42 -18.96 7.85
CA GLY A 224 -2.49 -18.92 8.85
C GLY A 224 -3.25 -17.60 8.88
N MET A 225 -3.49 -16.98 7.73
CA MET A 225 -4.43 -15.86 7.62
C MET A 225 -5.83 -16.29 8.06
N ARG A 226 -6.46 -15.48 8.91
CA ARG A 226 -7.79 -15.67 9.46
C ARG A 226 -8.77 -14.65 8.86
N PRO A 227 -10.09 -14.85 9.02
CA PRO A 227 -11.09 -13.91 8.54
C PRO A 227 -10.93 -12.47 9.06
N ASP A 228 -10.40 -12.28 10.27
CA ASP A 228 -10.20 -10.96 10.90
C ASP A 228 -8.90 -10.24 10.50
N ASP A 229 -8.02 -10.90 9.74
CA ASP A 229 -6.74 -10.33 9.30
C ASP A 229 -6.88 -9.53 8.00
N ILE A 230 -5.92 -8.64 7.72
CA ILE A 230 -5.92 -7.78 6.54
C ILE A 230 -4.98 -8.35 5.49
N GLY A 231 -5.47 -8.55 4.27
CA GLY A 231 -4.65 -8.90 3.11
C GLY A 231 -4.32 -7.66 2.29
N ILE A 232 -3.07 -7.52 1.84
CA ILE A 232 -2.63 -6.43 0.96
C ILE A 232 -1.90 -7.02 -0.24
N LEU A 233 -2.44 -6.79 -1.44
CA LEU A 233 -1.75 -7.13 -2.69
C LEU A 233 -1.33 -5.84 -3.39
N SER A 234 -0.07 -5.81 -3.81
CA SER A 234 0.54 -4.67 -4.50
C SER A 234 1.66 -5.11 -5.43
N ASP A 235 2.12 -4.20 -6.29
CA ASP A 235 3.42 -4.30 -6.93
C ASP A 235 4.51 -3.78 -5.95
N ALA A 236 5.80 -4.01 -6.24
CA ALA A 236 6.88 -3.68 -5.30
C ALA A 236 7.09 -2.16 -5.12
N ASP A 237 6.79 -1.39 -6.15
CA ASP A 237 6.79 0.06 -6.15
C ASP A 237 5.50 0.70 -5.60
N GLU A 238 4.60 -0.13 -5.07
CA GLU A 238 3.31 0.27 -4.52
C GLU A 238 3.20 -0.11 -3.05
N MET A 239 3.14 0.89 -2.17
CA MET A 239 2.95 0.63 -0.74
C MET A 239 2.06 1.70 -0.09
N PHE A 240 1.40 1.29 0.98
CA PHE A 240 0.80 2.24 1.92
C PHE A 240 1.89 2.76 2.86
N SER A 241 1.74 3.99 3.35
CA SER A 241 2.63 4.51 4.38
C SER A 241 2.52 3.70 5.67
N ARG A 242 3.60 3.64 6.45
CA ARG A 242 3.60 3.01 7.78
C ARG A 242 2.41 3.45 8.64
N ASP A 243 2.16 4.76 8.68
CA ASP A 243 1.11 5.33 9.53
C ASP A 243 -0.29 4.83 9.15
N PHE A 244 -0.57 4.75 7.84
CA PHE A 244 -1.84 4.20 7.37
C PHE A 244 -1.95 2.71 7.63
N LEU A 245 -0.85 1.95 7.51
CA LEU A 245 -0.83 0.53 7.86
C LEU A 245 -1.15 0.32 9.35
N ARG A 246 -0.56 1.11 10.25
CA ARG A 246 -0.90 1.06 11.69
C ARG A 246 -2.35 1.44 11.95
N ALA A 247 -2.86 2.46 11.26
CA ALA A 247 -4.28 2.83 11.34
C ALA A 247 -5.19 1.67 10.91
N ALA A 248 -4.87 1.01 9.79
CA ALA A 248 -5.62 -0.15 9.32
C ALA A 248 -5.66 -1.30 10.35
N GLN A 249 -4.56 -1.52 11.08
CA GLN A 249 -4.48 -2.58 12.09
C GLN A 249 -5.40 -2.35 13.30
N ILE A 250 -5.54 -1.09 13.75
CA ILE A 250 -6.19 -0.78 15.02
C ILE A 250 -7.56 -0.12 14.87
N CYS A 251 -7.74 0.74 13.87
CA CYS A 251 -8.94 1.56 13.75
C CYS A 251 -10.17 0.74 13.34
N ASP A 252 -11.34 1.30 13.61
CA ASP A 252 -12.60 0.83 13.05
C ASP A 252 -12.77 1.34 11.62
N VAL A 253 -12.12 0.63 10.71
CA VAL A 253 -12.25 0.81 9.28
C VAL A 253 -13.52 0.07 8.79
N PRO A 254 -14.51 0.76 8.19
CA PRO A 254 -15.79 0.16 7.80
C PRO A 254 -15.66 -1.11 6.96
N GLU A 255 -14.72 -1.13 6.02
CA GLU A 255 -14.42 -2.24 5.11
C GLU A 255 -13.86 -3.48 5.83
N PHE A 256 -13.32 -3.32 7.04
CA PHE A 256 -12.68 -4.37 7.84
C PHE A 256 -13.49 -4.79 9.08
N ARG A 257 -14.74 -4.33 9.19
CA ARG A 257 -15.65 -4.81 10.25
C ARG A 257 -16.02 -6.28 9.99
N PRO A 258 -16.20 -7.10 11.03
CA PRO A 258 -16.57 -8.50 10.85
C PRO A 258 -17.98 -8.66 10.28
N GLY A 259 -18.25 -9.81 9.64
CA GLY A 259 -19.57 -10.14 9.11
C GLY A 259 -19.90 -9.38 7.83
N GLN A 260 -18.89 -9.06 6.99
CA GLN A 260 -19.11 -8.35 5.73
C GLN A 260 -19.94 -9.18 4.75
N ASP A 261 -20.71 -8.50 3.91
CA ASP A 261 -21.34 -9.13 2.75
C ASP A 261 -20.37 -9.34 1.57
N CYS A 262 -19.14 -8.79 1.68
CA CYS A 262 -18.07 -8.77 0.70
C CYS A 262 -18.35 -7.98 -0.59
N LYS A 263 -19.38 -7.12 -0.61
CA LYS A 263 -19.65 -6.23 -1.74
C LYS A 263 -18.60 -5.13 -1.89
N SER A 264 -18.23 -4.53 -0.77
CA SER A 264 -17.41 -3.31 -0.66
C SER A 264 -16.33 -3.44 0.41
N ALA A 265 -15.78 -4.64 0.59
CA ALA A 265 -14.81 -4.94 1.65
C ALA A 265 -13.34 -4.58 1.30
N LYS A 266 -13.14 -3.64 0.37
CA LYS A 266 -11.82 -3.34 -0.22
C LYS A 266 -11.49 -1.86 -0.11
N ILE A 267 -10.29 -1.54 0.37
CA ILE A 267 -9.69 -0.22 0.28
C ILE A 267 -8.79 -0.18 -0.95
N LEU A 268 -9.02 0.81 -1.79
CA LEU A 268 -8.21 1.10 -2.96
C LEU A 268 -7.36 2.34 -2.65
N ALA A 269 -6.04 2.21 -2.65
CA ALA A 269 -5.18 3.38 -2.52
C ALA A 269 -5.27 4.25 -3.77
N ALA A 270 -5.18 5.57 -3.63
CA ALA A 270 -4.80 6.43 -4.74
C ALA A 270 -3.29 6.66 -4.65
N GLY A 271 -2.54 6.26 -5.67
CA GLY A 271 -1.09 6.41 -5.70
C GLY A 271 -0.68 7.88 -5.82
N LEU A 272 0.34 8.28 -5.03
CA LEU A 272 1.11 9.49 -5.31
C LEU A 272 2.28 9.08 -6.20
N VAL A 273 2.19 9.40 -7.49
CA VAL A 273 3.29 9.13 -8.43
C VAL A 273 4.22 10.32 -8.44
N PHE A 274 5.46 10.09 -8.03
CA PHE A 274 6.54 11.07 -8.08
C PHE A 274 7.34 10.88 -9.37
N GLU A 275 7.16 11.79 -10.32
CA GLU A 275 7.95 11.77 -11.57
C GLU A 275 9.26 12.53 -11.33
N SER A 276 10.32 11.80 -10.95
CA SER A 276 11.71 12.29 -10.82
C SER A 276 12.01 13.30 -9.68
N SER A 277 11.00 13.81 -8.96
CA SER A 277 11.17 14.72 -7.82
C SER A 277 9.98 14.61 -6.84
N PRO A 278 10.22 14.74 -5.52
CA PRO A 278 9.15 14.80 -4.52
C PRO A 278 8.22 16.01 -4.70
N GLU A 279 8.66 17.05 -5.42
CA GLU A 279 7.87 18.26 -5.68
C GLU A 279 6.91 18.14 -6.89
N CYS A 280 6.99 17.05 -7.65
CA CYS A 280 6.18 16.82 -8.86
C CYS A 280 5.30 15.59 -8.67
N VAL A 281 4.12 15.83 -8.10
CA VAL A 281 3.10 14.83 -7.86
C VAL A 281 2.09 14.84 -9.00
N VAL A 282 1.84 13.68 -9.60
CA VAL A 282 0.73 13.54 -10.55
C VAL A 282 -0.58 13.47 -9.77
N ASP A 283 -1.44 14.47 -9.96
CA ASP A 283 -2.75 14.51 -9.29
C ASP A 283 -3.63 13.32 -9.73
N ARG A 284 -4.12 12.55 -8.74
CA ARG A 284 -5.09 11.45 -8.88
C ARG A 284 -4.74 10.45 -9.98
N PHE A 285 -3.52 9.93 -9.97
CA PHE A 285 -3.17 8.80 -10.81
C PHE A 285 -3.77 7.51 -10.25
N VAL A 286 -4.83 7.01 -10.90
CA VAL A 286 -5.53 5.77 -10.52
C VAL A 286 -5.22 4.71 -11.58
N LEU A 287 -3.98 4.21 -11.57
CA LEU A 287 -3.54 3.11 -12.41
C LEU A 287 -2.49 2.35 -11.61
N TRP A 288 -2.76 1.07 -11.34
CA TRP A 288 -1.92 0.18 -10.54
C TRP A 288 -1.80 0.71 -9.10
N GLN A 289 -2.57 0.10 -8.20
CA GLN A 289 -2.69 0.59 -6.84
C GLN A 289 -2.70 -0.56 -5.86
N PRO A 290 -2.01 -0.40 -4.72
CA PRO A 290 -2.07 -1.39 -3.67
C PRO A 290 -3.50 -1.42 -3.15
N SER A 291 -3.96 -2.62 -2.81
CA SER A 291 -5.30 -2.75 -2.26
C SER A 291 -5.36 -3.66 -1.06
N MET A 292 -6.17 -3.22 -0.10
CA MET A 292 -6.40 -3.95 1.15
C MET A 292 -7.78 -4.57 1.15
N VAL A 293 -7.90 -5.77 1.72
CA VAL A 293 -9.17 -6.47 1.90
C VAL A 293 -9.14 -7.28 3.18
N ILE A 294 -10.28 -7.39 3.85
CA ILE A 294 -10.43 -8.23 5.04
C ILE A 294 -10.41 -9.72 4.65
N GLY A 295 -9.77 -10.57 5.47
CA GLY A 295 -9.60 -12.00 5.19
C GLY A 295 -10.92 -12.74 4.98
N GLU A 296 -11.98 -12.34 5.69
CA GLU A 296 -13.34 -12.87 5.52
C GLU A 296 -13.82 -12.81 4.07
N CYS A 297 -13.32 -11.83 3.30
CA CYS A 297 -13.71 -11.58 1.93
C CYS A 297 -12.67 -12.06 0.89
N VAL A 298 -11.65 -12.81 1.27
CA VAL A 298 -10.61 -13.32 0.37
C VAL A 298 -10.82 -14.81 0.10
N GLU A 299 -10.85 -15.23 -1.16
CA GLU A 299 -10.67 -16.63 -1.55
C GLU A 299 -9.17 -16.95 -1.46
N PRO A 300 -8.68 -17.92 -0.67
CA PRO A 300 -9.32 -19.09 -0.05
C PRO A 300 -9.51 -19.03 1.49
N ILE A 301 -9.64 -17.83 2.06
CA ILE A 301 -9.68 -17.58 3.51
C ILE A 301 -11.13 -17.53 4.05
N GLY A 302 -12.01 -16.83 3.33
CA GLY A 302 -13.43 -16.66 3.67
C GLY A 302 -14.27 -17.92 3.48
N ASP A 303 -15.51 -17.88 4.00
CA ASP A 303 -16.44 -19.01 3.86
C ASP A 303 -17.13 -19.04 2.48
N ASN A 304 -16.60 -19.86 1.59
CA ASN A 304 -17.18 -20.12 0.26
C ASN A 304 -18.61 -20.67 0.29
N ARG A 305 -19.11 -21.18 1.44
CA ARG A 305 -20.51 -21.61 1.57
C ARG A 305 -21.47 -20.43 1.70
N LEU A 306 -21.03 -19.34 2.31
CA LEU A 306 -21.77 -18.09 2.43
C LEU A 306 -21.60 -17.23 1.17
N HIS A 307 -20.43 -17.27 0.55
CA HIS A 307 -20.04 -16.44 -0.58
C HIS A 307 -19.82 -17.30 -1.83
N ARG A 308 -20.86 -17.49 -2.66
CA ARG A 308 -20.74 -18.27 -3.90
C ARG A 308 -19.68 -17.65 -4.82
N PRO A 309 -18.76 -18.46 -5.40
CA PRO A 309 -17.81 -17.98 -6.39
C PRO A 309 -18.52 -17.32 -7.57
N PRO A 310 -18.00 -16.19 -8.10
CA PRO A 310 -18.60 -15.56 -9.26
C PRO A 310 -18.31 -16.37 -10.52
N LYS A 311 -19.25 -16.36 -11.47
CA LYS A 311 -18.90 -16.80 -12.83
C LYS A 311 -17.89 -15.81 -13.40
N ARG A 312 -16.81 -16.32 -14.01
CA ARG A 312 -15.79 -15.51 -14.69
C ARG A 312 -15.90 -15.67 -16.20
N MET A 313 -15.51 -14.64 -16.94
CA MET A 313 -15.36 -14.76 -18.38
C MET A 313 -14.18 -15.67 -18.68
N VAL A 314 -14.41 -16.68 -19.50
CA VAL A 314 -13.35 -17.52 -20.05
C VAL A 314 -12.92 -16.90 -21.38
N GLY A 315 -11.89 -16.07 -21.35
CA GLY A 315 -11.23 -15.60 -22.57
C GLY A 315 -10.15 -16.61 -22.92
N ASN A 316 -10.22 -17.26 -24.10
CA ASN A 316 -9.23 -18.25 -24.58
C ASN A 316 -8.83 -19.31 -23.52
N GLY A 317 -9.79 -19.87 -22.79
CA GLY A 317 -9.53 -20.94 -21.81
C GLY A 317 -8.96 -20.47 -20.47
N THR A 318 -8.89 -19.16 -20.21
CA THR A 318 -8.30 -18.61 -18.97
C THR A 318 -9.33 -17.87 -18.14
N GLN A 319 -9.33 -18.11 -16.82
CA GLN A 319 -10.17 -17.36 -15.88
C GLN A 319 -9.70 -15.90 -15.87
N SER A 320 -10.64 -14.97 -16.10
CA SER A 320 -10.36 -13.54 -16.19
C SER A 320 -11.34 -12.73 -15.32
N TRP A 321 -11.75 -11.56 -15.79
CA TRP A 321 -12.77 -10.71 -15.18
C TRP A 321 -14.04 -11.49 -14.82
N ARG A 322 -14.74 -11.00 -13.80
CA ARG A 322 -16.08 -11.51 -13.47
C ARG A 322 -17.00 -11.35 -14.70
N ALA A 323 -17.82 -12.36 -14.98
CA ALA A 323 -18.80 -12.31 -16.05
C ALA A 323 -19.82 -11.18 -15.79
N PRO A 324 -20.47 -10.62 -16.83
CA PRO A 324 -21.51 -9.61 -16.65
C PRO A 324 -22.57 -10.07 -15.63
N GLY A 325 -22.96 -9.19 -14.71
CA GLY A 325 -23.89 -9.45 -13.62
C GLY A 325 -23.27 -10.01 -12.33
N HIS A 326 -21.95 -10.28 -12.31
CA HIS A 326 -21.26 -10.89 -11.17
C HIS A 326 -20.28 -9.96 -10.41
N GLY A 327 -20.23 -8.65 -10.69
CA GLY A 327 -19.16 -7.80 -10.14
C GLY A 327 -19.51 -6.32 -10.02
N GLY A 328 -18.53 -5.50 -9.61
CA GLY A 328 -18.67 -4.05 -9.43
C GLY A 328 -17.72 -3.19 -10.28
N HIS A 329 -17.11 -3.75 -11.33
CA HIS A 329 -16.28 -2.97 -12.26
C HIS A 329 -17.18 -2.04 -13.11
N PRO A 330 -16.73 -0.87 -13.62
CA PRO A 330 -17.59 -0.01 -14.43
C PRO A 330 -18.19 -0.77 -15.61
N GLY A 331 -19.51 -0.98 -15.58
CA GLY A 331 -20.25 -1.78 -16.59
C GLY A 331 -20.54 -3.23 -16.21
N ASN A 332 -20.11 -3.70 -15.04
CA ASN A 332 -20.52 -4.97 -14.45
C ASN A 332 -21.16 -4.67 -13.09
N SER A 333 -22.44 -4.99 -12.95
CA SER A 333 -23.24 -4.85 -11.74
C SER A 333 -23.37 -6.20 -11.03
N TYR A 334 -23.80 -6.19 -9.77
CA TYR A 334 -24.08 -7.41 -9.01
C TYR A 334 -25.50 -7.95 -9.24
N ASP A 335 -26.12 -7.66 -10.40
CA ASP A 335 -27.55 -7.86 -10.65
C ASP A 335 -28.00 -9.32 -10.48
N ILE A 336 -27.12 -10.29 -10.76
CA ILE A 336 -27.44 -11.72 -10.58
C ILE A 336 -27.67 -12.06 -9.11
N TYR A 337 -26.96 -11.40 -8.20
CA TYR A 337 -27.14 -11.58 -6.76
C TYR A 337 -28.36 -10.82 -6.22
N LEU A 338 -28.83 -9.80 -6.93
CA LEU A 338 -30.02 -9.03 -6.54
C LEU A 338 -31.33 -9.72 -6.94
N ASN A 339 -31.34 -10.51 -8.02
CA ASN A 339 -32.55 -11.13 -8.60
C ASN A 339 -32.86 -12.55 -8.08
N GLY A 340 -32.60 -12.83 -6.79
CA GLY A 340 -33.09 -14.05 -6.12
C GLY A 340 -32.24 -15.31 -6.28
N THR A 341 -31.09 -15.25 -6.97
CA THR A 341 -30.11 -16.37 -7.00
C THR A 341 -29.00 -16.23 -5.95
N GLY A 342 -28.95 -15.09 -5.28
CA GLY A 342 -27.99 -14.78 -4.23
C GLY A 342 -28.20 -15.61 -2.96
N ILE A 343 -27.11 -16.01 -2.31
CA ILE A 343 -27.18 -16.57 -0.95
C ILE A 343 -27.52 -15.45 0.01
N LYS A 344 -28.45 -15.70 0.93
CA LYS A 344 -28.66 -14.86 2.09
C LYS A 344 -28.02 -15.51 3.30
N SER A 345 -27.38 -14.72 4.16
CA SER A 345 -26.98 -15.16 5.49
C SER A 345 -28.21 -15.49 6.35
N SER A 346 -27.99 -16.09 7.52
CA SER A 346 -29.06 -16.47 8.45
C SER A 346 -29.93 -15.29 8.92
N ASP A 347 -29.39 -14.07 8.92
CA ASP A 347 -30.07 -12.82 9.23
C ASP A 347 -30.78 -12.18 8.02
N GLY A 348 -30.76 -12.84 6.86
CA GLY A 348 -31.42 -12.40 5.64
C GLY A 348 -30.62 -11.40 4.80
N ARG A 349 -29.38 -11.03 5.19
CA ARG A 349 -28.53 -10.14 4.37
C ARG A 349 -28.05 -10.83 3.11
N GLN A 350 -27.95 -10.08 2.02
CA GLN A 350 -27.46 -10.59 0.74
C GLN A 350 -25.94 -10.75 0.80
N MET A 351 -25.43 -11.93 0.48
CA MET A 351 -23.99 -12.21 0.42
C MET A 351 -23.48 -12.08 -1.01
N TYR A 352 -22.29 -11.50 -1.17
CA TYR A 352 -21.60 -11.33 -2.45
C TYR A 352 -20.38 -12.23 -2.55
N PRO A 353 -19.84 -12.48 -3.74
CA PRO A 353 -18.70 -13.38 -3.90
C PRO A 353 -17.44 -12.89 -3.21
N LEU A 354 -16.62 -13.84 -2.75
CA LEU A 354 -15.26 -13.54 -2.30
C LEU A 354 -14.42 -12.92 -3.40
N TRP A 355 -13.41 -12.17 -2.98
CA TRP A 355 -12.39 -11.57 -3.81
C TRP A 355 -11.25 -12.56 -3.99
N ASN A 356 -10.87 -12.81 -5.23
CA ASN A 356 -9.72 -13.64 -5.53
C ASN A 356 -8.63 -12.85 -6.23
N ALA A 357 -7.52 -13.50 -6.55
CA ALA A 357 -6.35 -12.89 -7.14
C ALA A 357 -6.60 -12.03 -8.40
N ALA A 358 -7.68 -12.30 -9.16
CA ALA A 358 -8.04 -11.55 -10.37
C ALA A 358 -8.83 -10.28 -10.09
N ASP A 359 -9.33 -10.10 -8.86
CA ASP A 359 -10.10 -8.93 -8.44
C ASP A 359 -9.23 -7.86 -7.76
N PHE A 360 -7.91 -8.08 -7.69
CA PHE A 360 -6.94 -7.15 -7.09
C PHE A 360 -6.52 -6.02 -8.02
#